data_AF-A0A3S9VHI1-F1
#
_entry.id   AF-A0A3S9VHI1-F1
#
_cell.length_a   1.000
_cell.length_b   1.000
_cell.length_c   1.000
_cell.angle_alpha   90.00
_cell.angle_beta   90.00
_cell.angle_gamma   90.00
#
_symmetry.space_group_name_H-M   'P 1'
#
loop_
_entity.id
_entity.type
_entity.pdbx_description
1 polymer ?
#
loop_
_entity_poly.entity_id
_entity_poly.type
_entity_poly.pdbx_seq_one_letter_code
_entity_poly.pdbx_strand_id
1 'polypeptide(L)'
;MTVHDAALKGADMSKDLKSVQDDLAFLRGLAEGSQERGGLGVAGGALYGAAGLLYGLQSLIYVVQERGLIGLGGLGNLILAWAPTVIFLVLMTIVIIKDRKSPQRGVTNRAVNAAFQATGVANLALIIVFAAAASRHKDFHYWLFHPAVVFILQGAVWQVIYVLRRRMWMLIVALGWLVSGVAMGLLIERADLYLMIASFGLFAFMAAPGFYMMRQAMRSAA
;
A
#
# COMPACT_ATOMS: atom_id res chain seq x y z
N MET A 1 22.91 46.48 40.59
CA MET A 1 22.92 45.34 39.66
C MET A 1 24.37 44.97 39.41
N THR A 2 24.82 43.88 40.04
CA THR A 2 26.19 43.39 39.90
C THR A 2 26.32 42.62 38.58
N VAL A 3 27.53 42.53 38.04
CA VAL A 3 27.86 41.80 36.79
C VAL A 3 27.32 40.35 36.81
N HIS A 4 27.16 39.78 38.00
CA HIS A 4 26.61 38.45 38.23
C HIS A 4 25.10 38.32 37.89
N ASP A 5 24.29 39.35 38.16
CA ASP A 5 22.86 39.39 37.81
C ASP A 5 22.65 39.49 36.29
N ALA A 6 23.51 40.24 35.61
CA ALA A 6 23.45 40.39 34.15
C ALA A 6 23.79 39.07 33.43
N ALA A 7 24.75 38.30 33.96
CA ALA A 7 25.13 36.99 33.42
C ALA A 7 24.03 35.94 33.62
N LEU A 8 23.39 35.91 34.80
CA LEU A 8 22.26 35.01 35.08
C LEU A 8 21.06 35.32 34.17
N LYS A 9 20.74 36.61 33.99
CA LYS A 9 19.66 37.06 33.11
C LYS A 9 19.93 36.76 31.63
N GLY A 10 21.20 36.86 31.20
CA GLY A 10 21.62 36.48 29.83
C GLY A 10 21.54 34.97 29.57
N ALA A 11 21.84 34.13 30.57
CA ALA A 11 21.71 32.68 30.47
C ALA A 11 20.24 32.21 30.42
N ASP A 12 19.36 32.89 31.15
CA ASP A 12 17.92 32.62 31.17
C ASP A 12 17.27 32.99 29.83
N MET A 13 17.59 34.17 29.31
CA MET A 13 17.13 34.64 27.99
C MET A 13 17.64 33.74 26.84
N SER A 14 18.84 33.16 26.96
CA SER A 14 19.37 32.19 26.00
C SER A 14 18.60 30.85 26.03
N LYS A 15 18.12 30.42 27.20
CA LYS A 15 17.28 29.22 27.34
C LYS A 15 15.89 29.45 26.78
N ASP A 16 15.29 30.60 27.05
CA ASP A 16 14.00 30.98 26.48
C ASP A 16 14.06 31.07 24.95
N LEU A 17 15.12 31.67 24.39
CA LEU A 17 15.30 31.72 22.94
C LEU A 17 15.46 30.33 22.31
N LYS A 18 16.12 29.38 22.99
CA LYS A 18 16.21 27.98 22.54
C LYS A 18 14.86 27.28 22.63
N SER A 19 14.13 27.44 23.73
CA SER A 19 12.77 26.88 23.89
C SER A 19 11.82 27.40 22.82
N VAL A 20 11.84 28.70 22.55
CA VAL A 20 11.02 29.32 21.51
C VAL A 20 11.42 28.82 20.12
N GLN A 21 12.71 28.62 19.84
CA GLN A 21 13.15 28.02 18.57
C GLN A 21 12.72 26.56 18.43
N ASP A 22 12.77 25.78 19.51
CA ASP A 22 12.33 24.39 19.53
C ASP A 22 10.80 24.29 19.39
N ASP A 23 10.05 25.16 20.05
CA ASP A 23 8.59 25.27 19.92
C ASP A 23 8.21 25.74 18.52
N LEU A 24 8.95 26.66 17.92
CA LEU A 24 8.72 27.10 16.55
C LEU A 24 9.11 26.02 15.55
N ALA A 25 10.15 25.22 15.81
CA ALA A 25 10.50 24.06 15.01
C ALA A 25 9.45 22.94 15.14
N PHE A 26 8.86 22.77 16.32
CA PHE A 26 7.76 21.84 16.57
C PHE A 26 6.46 22.29 15.92
N LEU A 27 6.09 23.57 16.07
CA LEU A 27 4.93 24.18 15.41
C LEU A 27 5.11 24.22 13.90
N ARG A 28 6.33 24.48 13.41
CA ARG A 28 6.68 24.35 12.00
C ARG A 28 6.61 22.90 11.55
N GLY A 29 7.05 21.94 12.34
CA GLY A 29 6.89 20.51 12.06
C GLY A 29 5.42 20.06 12.07
N LEU A 30 4.58 20.63 12.94
CA LEU A 30 3.14 20.40 12.97
C LEU A 30 2.42 21.10 11.79
N ALA A 31 2.82 22.32 11.46
CA ALA A 31 2.28 23.09 10.35
C ALA A 31 2.69 22.48 9.00
N GLU A 32 3.95 22.11 8.82
CA GLU A 32 4.46 21.37 7.65
C GLU A 32 3.85 19.96 7.59
N GLY A 33 3.65 19.28 8.73
CA GLY A 33 2.90 18.04 8.83
C GLY A 33 1.42 18.17 8.44
N SER A 34 0.83 19.36 8.60
CA SER A 34 -0.51 19.70 8.10
C SER A 34 -0.52 20.15 6.64
N GLN A 35 0.62 20.63 6.14
CA GLN A 35 0.85 21.06 4.75
C GLN A 35 1.34 19.95 3.83
N GLU A 36 1.67 18.74 4.32
CA GLU A 36 1.76 17.50 3.52
C GLU A 36 0.36 17.13 2.96
N ARG A 37 -0.13 18.00 2.08
CA ARG A 37 -1.34 17.87 1.28
C ARG A 37 -1.14 16.76 0.27
N GLY A 38 -1.44 15.54 0.72
CA GLY A 38 -2.14 14.55 -0.09
C GLY A 38 -1.27 13.58 -0.88
N GLY A 39 -1.16 12.36 -0.34
CA GLY A 39 -0.80 11.16 -1.08
C GLY A 39 0.29 10.35 -0.39
N LEU A 40 0.16 9.00 -0.42
CA LEU A 40 1.33 8.19 -0.72
C LEU A 40 1.94 8.87 -1.95
N GLY A 41 3.19 9.36 -1.88
CA GLY A 41 3.75 10.25 -2.92
C GLY A 41 3.52 9.74 -4.34
N VAL A 42 3.65 10.60 -5.36
CA VAL A 42 3.35 10.27 -6.78
C VAL A 42 3.85 8.87 -7.16
N ALA A 43 5.06 8.49 -6.71
CA ALA A 43 5.67 7.20 -6.94
C ALA A 43 4.94 6.01 -6.26
N GLY A 44 4.51 6.15 -5.00
CA GLY A 44 3.73 5.14 -4.29
C GLY A 44 2.34 4.94 -4.87
N GLY A 45 1.65 6.02 -5.25
CA GLY A 45 0.37 5.97 -5.95
C GLY A 45 0.48 5.32 -7.34
N ALA A 46 1.52 5.69 -8.10
CA ALA A 46 1.80 5.09 -9.41
C ALA A 46 2.13 3.60 -9.32
N LEU A 47 2.93 3.18 -8.32
CA LEU A 47 3.26 1.78 -8.10
C LEU A 47 2.02 0.96 -7.72
N TYR A 48 1.18 1.49 -6.83
CA TYR A 48 -0.08 0.84 -6.44
C TYR A 48 -1.06 0.73 -7.62
N GLY A 49 -1.16 1.79 -8.42
CA GLY A 49 -1.98 1.81 -9.64
C GLY A 49 -1.50 0.82 -10.70
N ALA A 50 -0.19 0.80 -10.97
CA ALA A 50 0.43 -0.14 -11.90
C ALA A 50 0.26 -1.59 -11.47
N ALA A 51 0.41 -1.88 -10.17
CA ALA A 51 0.12 -3.20 -9.62
C ALA A 51 -1.33 -3.61 -9.90
N GLY A 52 -2.29 -2.70 -9.67
CA GLY A 52 -3.71 -2.95 -9.89
C GLY A 52 -4.01 -3.33 -11.33
N LEU A 53 -3.39 -2.63 -12.28
CA LEU A 53 -3.53 -2.92 -13.70
C LEU A 53 -2.86 -4.24 -14.09
N LEU A 54 -1.62 -4.48 -13.65
CA LEU A 54 -0.86 -5.69 -14.02
C LEU A 54 -1.55 -6.95 -13.50
N TYR A 55 -1.85 -6.99 -12.20
CA TYR A 55 -2.48 -8.15 -11.58
C TYR A 55 -3.97 -8.26 -11.94
N GLY A 56 -4.66 -7.13 -12.14
CA GLY A 56 -6.05 -7.12 -12.60
C GLY A 56 -6.18 -7.68 -14.01
N LEU A 57 -5.27 -7.31 -14.92
CA LEU A 57 -5.20 -7.84 -16.28
C LEU A 57 -4.81 -9.32 -16.28
N GLN A 58 -3.82 -9.71 -15.48
CA GLN A 58 -3.45 -11.11 -15.30
C GLN A 58 -4.66 -11.95 -14.86
N SER A 59 -5.38 -11.49 -13.84
CA SER A 59 -6.58 -12.16 -13.33
C SER A 59 -7.69 -12.23 -14.39
N LEU A 60 -7.83 -11.18 -15.21
CA LEU A 60 -8.82 -11.14 -16.29
C LEU A 60 -8.47 -12.16 -17.39
N ILE A 61 -7.19 -12.30 -17.72
CA ILE A 61 -6.74 -13.32 -18.68
C ILE A 61 -7.05 -14.72 -18.13
N TYR A 62 -6.86 -14.97 -16.84
CA TYR A 62 -7.28 -16.24 -16.23
C TYR A 62 -8.80 -16.47 -16.31
N VAL A 63 -9.65 -15.45 -16.13
CA VAL A 63 -11.11 -15.57 -16.36
C VAL A 63 -11.40 -16.00 -17.80
N VAL A 64 -10.70 -15.44 -18.78
CA VAL A 64 -10.92 -15.75 -20.19
C VAL A 64 -10.43 -17.17 -20.53
N GLN A 65 -9.36 -17.63 -19.89
CA GLN A 65 -8.89 -19.02 -20.00
C GLN A 65 -9.87 -20.03 -19.40
N GLU A 66 -10.39 -19.74 -18.20
CA GLU A 66 -11.34 -20.62 -17.50
C GLU A 66 -12.62 -20.83 -18.34
N ARG A 67 -13.04 -19.77 -19.04
CA ARG A 67 -14.17 -19.81 -19.99
C ARG A 67 -13.87 -20.55 -21.30
N GLY A 68 -12.67 -21.09 -21.48
CA GLY A 68 -12.26 -21.84 -22.67
C GLY A 68 -12.08 -21.00 -23.94
N LEU A 69 -12.08 -19.66 -23.83
CA LEU A 69 -11.96 -18.76 -24.98
C LEU A 69 -10.52 -18.67 -25.49
N ILE A 70 -9.53 -18.90 -24.62
CA ILE A 70 -8.11 -18.84 -24.97
C ILE A 70 -7.39 -19.98 -24.24
N GLY A 71 -6.73 -20.87 -24.97
CA GLY A 71 -5.83 -21.88 -24.40
C GLY A 71 -4.38 -21.44 -24.56
N LEU A 72 -3.79 -20.82 -23.54
CA LEU A 72 -2.33 -20.62 -23.55
C LEU A 72 -1.68 -21.97 -23.22
N GLY A 73 -0.78 -22.46 -24.07
CA GLY A 73 0.02 -23.65 -23.77
C GLY A 73 0.84 -23.48 -22.48
N GLY A 74 1.51 -24.55 -22.02
CA GLY A 74 2.24 -24.54 -20.74
C GLY A 74 3.24 -23.37 -20.56
N LEU A 75 3.92 -22.96 -21.65
CA LEU A 75 4.81 -21.80 -21.64
C LEU A 75 4.05 -20.47 -21.50
N GLY A 76 2.88 -20.34 -22.13
CA GLY A 76 2.07 -19.12 -22.03
C GLY A 76 1.49 -18.94 -20.63
N ASN A 77 1.07 -20.03 -19.97
CA ASN A 77 0.67 -19.99 -18.56
C ASN A 77 1.83 -19.64 -17.62
N LEU A 78 3.03 -20.14 -17.90
CA LEU A 78 4.21 -19.80 -17.11
C LEU A 78 4.58 -18.32 -17.26
N ILE A 79 4.56 -17.80 -18.49
CA ILE A 79 4.78 -16.37 -18.75
C ILE A 79 3.71 -15.54 -18.05
N LEU A 80 2.43 -15.91 -18.15
CA LEU A 80 1.34 -15.17 -17.52
C LEU A 80 1.43 -15.18 -15.99
N ALA A 81 1.92 -16.28 -15.40
CA ALA A 81 2.10 -16.40 -13.95
C ALA A 81 3.23 -15.50 -13.43
N TRP A 82 4.36 -15.43 -14.14
CA TRP A 82 5.57 -14.77 -13.65
C TRP A 82 5.79 -13.35 -14.19
N ALA A 83 5.37 -13.05 -15.42
CA ALA A 83 5.64 -11.76 -16.06
C ALA A 83 5.09 -10.57 -15.27
N PRO A 84 3.85 -10.58 -14.75
CA PRO A 84 3.32 -9.44 -13.97
C PRO A 84 4.13 -9.20 -12.70
N THR A 85 4.53 -10.27 -12.01
CA THR A 85 5.37 -10.20 -10.81
C THR A 85 6.75 -9.64 -11.13
N VAL A 86 7.41 -10.11 -12.19
CA VAL A 86 8.74 -9.61 -12.59
C VAL A 86 8.67 -8.14 -13.01
N ILE A 87 7.68 -7.75 -13.82
CA ILE A 87 7.46 -6.36 -14.23
C ILE A 87 7.22 -5.49 -12.99
N PHE A 88 6.39 -5.95 -12.06
CA PHE A 88 6.10 -5.22 -10.83
C PHE A 88 7.36 -5.05 -9.95
N LEU A 89 8.19 -6.08 -9.81
CA LEU A 89 9.44 -6.00 -9.06
C LEU A 89 10.42 -5.00 -9.68
N VAL A 90 10.53 -4.97 -11.01
CA VAL A 90 11.35 -3.98 -11.73
C VAL A 90 10.83 -2.56 -11.48
N LEU A 91 9.52 -2.33 -11.63
CA LEU A 91 8.90 -1.02 -11.36
C LEU A 91 9.10 -0.59 -9.91
N MET A 92 8.89 -1.51 -8.95
CA MET A 92 9.11 -1.26 -7.53
C MET A 92 10.57 -0.88 -7.25
N THR A 93 11.52 -1.59 -7.85
CA THR A 93 12.96 -1.32 -7.67
C THR A 93 13.33 0.06 -8.19
N ILE A 94 12.85 0.41 -9.39
CA ILE A 94 13.04 1.74 -9.99
C ILE A 94 12.46 2.83 -9.09
N VAL A 95 11.23 2.63 -8.58
CA VAL A 95 10.56 3.57 -7.69
C VAL A 95 11.34 3.76 -6.39
N ILE A 96 11.77 2.68 -5.73
CA ILE A 96 12.55 2.74 -4.48
C ILE A 96 13.85 3.51 -4.69
N ILE A 97 14.58 3.24 -5.78
CA ILE A 97 15.83 3.94 -6.09
C ILE A 97 15.59 5.45 -6.32
N LYS A 98 14.49 5.80 -6.98
CA LYS A 98 14.13 7.19 -7.28
C LYS A 98 13.65 7.94 -6.02
N ASP A 99 12.83 7.31 -5.20
CA ASP A 99 12.19 7.91 -4.02
C ASP A 99 13.15 8.04 -2.83
N ARG A 100 14.24 7.26 -2.80
CA ARG A 100 15.32 7.38 -1.81
C ARG A 100 15.98 8.77 -1.78
N LYS A 101 15.81 9.56 -2.84
CA LYS A 101 16.32 10.95 -2.96
C LYS A 101 15.42 12.01 -2.32
N SER A 102 14.21 11.65 -1.85
CA SER A 102 13.27 12.58 -1.20
C SER A 102 12.57 11.90 -0.02
N PRO A 103 13.25 11.75 1.14
CA PRO A 103 12.66 11.07 2.29
C PRO A 103 11.42 11.81 2.77
N GLN A 104 10.28 11.10 2.84
CA GLN A 104 9.02 11.66 3.33
C GLN A 104 9.12 11.99 4.82
N ARG A 105 8.78 13.23 5.19
CA ARG A 105 8.98 13.80 6.51
C ARG A 105 7.62 13.95 7.22
N GLY A 106 7.17 12.89 7.89
CA GLY A 106 5.96 12.93 8.71
C GLY A 106 5.73 11.67 9.55
N VAL A 107 5.29 11.83 10.80
CA VAL A 107 4.94 10.71 11.69
C VAL A 107 3.84 9.85 11.06
N THR A 108 2.83 10.48 10.48
CA THR A 108 1.73 9.82 9.77
C THR A 108 2.23 8.99 8.60
N ASN A 109 3.18 9.50 7.82
CA ASN A 109 3.68 8.76 6.65
C ASN A 109 4.59 7.59 7.05
N ARG A 110 5.37 7.72 8.13
CA ARG A 110 6.09 6.59 8.73
C ARG A 110 5.15 5.49 9.20
N ALA A 111 4.03 5.85 9.85
CA ALA A 111 3.04 4.88 10.29
C ALA A 111 2.38 4.15 9.10
N VAL A 112 2.06 4.87 8.02
CA VAL A 112 1.53 4.26 6.78
C VAL A 112 2.56 3.30 6.16
N ASN A 113 3.82 3.72 6.04
CA ASN A 113 4.88 2.85 5.51
C ASN A 113 5.10 1.62 6.37
N ALA A 114 5.04 1.75 7.70
CA ALA A 114 5.14 0.63 8.63
C ALA A 114 3.99 -0.37 8.44
N ALA A 115 2.76 0.10 8.23
CA ALA A 115 1.60 -0.76 7.95
C ALA A 115 1.78 -1.57 6.65
N PHE A 116 2.26 -0.94 5.58
CA PHE A 116 2.57 -1.64 4.32
C PHE A 116 3.72 -2.64 4.48
N GLN A 117 4.78 -2.29 5.21
CA GLN A 117 5.89 -3.21 5.48
C GLN A 117 5.45 -4.41 6.30
N ALA A 118 4.69 -4.19 7.39
CA ALA A 118 4.14 -5.27 8.21
C ALA A 118 3.29 -6.23 7.37
N THR A 119 2.50 -5.70 6.44
CA THR A 119 1.68 -6.51 5.52
C THR A 119 2.54 -7.27 4.52
N GLY A 120 3.62 -6.67 4.00
CA GLY A 120 4.58 -7.36 3.14
C GLY A 120 5.24 -8.55 3.84
N VAL A 121 5.70 -8.35 5.09
CA VAL A 121 6.28 -9.42 5.91
C VAL A 121 5.24 -10.51 6.22
N ALA A 122 4.01 -10.12 6.57
CA ALA A 122 2.91 -11.05 6.79
C ALA A 122 2.63 -11.90 5.53
N ASN A 123 2.63 -11.29 4.34
CA ASN A 123 2.45 -12.03 3.08
C ASN A 123 3.58 -13.05 2.85
N LEU A 124 4.84 -12.71 3.13
CA LEU A 124 5.94 -13.68 3.04
C LEU A 124 5.74 -14.87 3.97
N ALA A 125 5.29 -14.63 5.21
CA ALA A 125 4.96 -15.71 6.15
C ALA A 125 3.77 -16.56 5.65
N LEU A 126 2.72 -15.92 5.13
CA LEU A 126 1.55 -16.62 4.60
C LEU A 126 1.89 -17.50 3.39
N ILE A 127 2.79 -17.05 2.51
CA ILE A 127 3.28 -17.88 1.39
C ILE A 127 3.87 -19.18 1.93
N ILE A 128 4.71 -19.12 2.98
CA ILE A 128 5.33 -20.31 3.59
C ILE A 128 4.26 -21.23 4.18
N VAL A 129 3.30 -20.67 4.93
CA VAL A 129 2.22 -21.43 5.58
C VAL A 129 1.34 -22.13 4.55
N PHE A 130 0.85 -21.41 3.54
CA PHE A 130 -0.03 -21.97 2.52
C PHE A 130 0.72 -22.89 1.55
N ALA A 131 1.99 -22.61 1.22
CA ALA A 131 2.83 -23.54 0.45
C ALA A 131 2.99 -24.88 1.19
N ALA A 132 3.31 -24.82 2.48
CA ALA A 132 3.49 -26.01 3.30
C ALA A 132 2.16 -26.78 3.46
N ALA A 133 1.04 -26.08 3.67
CA ALA A 133 -0.28 -26.70 3.77
C ALA A 133 -0.69 -27.37 2.45
N ALA A 134 -0.55 -26.67 1.31
CA ALA A 134 -0.86 -27.21 -0.01
C ALA A 134 0.00 -28.44 -0.34
N SER A 135 1.30 -28.39 -0.01
CA SER A 135 2.20 -29.53 -0.23
C SER A 135 1.88 -30.74 0.66
N ARG A 136 1.44 -30.52 1.90
CA ARG A 136 1.11 -31.60 2.84
C ARG A 136 -0.22 -32.25 2.52
N HIS A 137 -1.23 -31.47 2.13
CA HIS A 137 -2.57 -31.96 1.84
C HIS A 137 -2.78 -32.34 0.37
N LYS A 138 -1.79 -32.08 -0.51
CA LYS A 138 -1.87 -32.28 -1.97
C LYS A 138 -3.12 -31.65 -2.61
N ASP A 139 -3.65 -30.63 -1.96
CA ASP A 139 -4.86 -29.96 -2.38
C ASP A 139 -4.55 -28.48 -2.62
N PHE A 140 -4.78 -28.03 -3.85
CA PHE A 140 -4.49 -26.67 -4.28
C PHE A 140 -5.49 -25.65 -3.72
N HIS A 141 -6.62 -26.09 -3.17
CA HIS A 141 -7.57 -25.19 -2.50
C HIS A 141 -6.94 -24.42 -1.35
N TYR A 142 -5.99 -25.03 -0.61
CA TYR A 142 -5.25 -24.32 0.44
C TYR A 142 -4.43 -23.14 -0.09
N TRP A 143 -3.98 -23.21 -1.35
CA TRP A 143 -3.27 -22.10 -1.99
C TRP A 143 -4.20 -20.97 -2.41
N LEU A 144 -5.44 -21.28 -2.79
CA LEU A 144 -6.45 -20.26 -3.15
C LEU A 144 -6.88 -19.41 -1.95
N PHE A 145 -6.68 -19.85 -0.70
CA PHE A 145 -6.88 -18.99 0.45
C PHE A 145 -5.85 -17.86 0.55
N HIS A 146 -4.66 -18.03 -0.03
CA HIS A 146 -3.61 -17.01 0.06
C HIS A 146 -4.05 -15.66 -0.56
N PRO A 147 -4.51 -15.57 -1.82
CA PRO A 147 -4.96 -14.28 -2.37
C PRO A 147 -6.17 -13.70 -1.63
N ALA A 148 -7.10 -14.52 -1.14
CA ALA A 148 -8.23 -14.05 -0.33
C ALA A 148 -7.75 -13.36 0.97
N VAL A 149 -6.79 -13.96 1.68
CA VAL A 149 -6.19 -13.37 2.89
C VAL A 149 -5.41 -12.10 2.56
N VAL A 150 -4.67 -12.07 1.43
CA VAL A 150 -3.97 -10.86 0.97
C VAL A 150 -4.95 -9.71 0.75
N PHE A 151 -6.13 -9.95 0.18
CA PHE A 151 -7.16 -8.93 0.02
C PHE A 151 -7.66 -8.39 1.37
N ILE A 152 -7.86 -9.26 2.36
CA ILE A 152 -8.27 -8.87 3.71
C ILE A 152 -7.18 -8.02 4.37
N LEU A 153 -5.92 -8.43 4.28
CA LEU A 153 -4.79 -7.66 4.82
C LEU A 153 -4.65 -6.30 4.14
N GLN A 154 -4.83 -6.21 2.82
CA GLN A 154 -4.86 -4.94 2.11
C GLN A 154 -5.99 -4.03 2.62
N GLY A 155 -7.18 -4.59 2.87
CA GLY A 155 -8.29 -3.86 3.47
C GLY A 155 -7.97 -3.33 4.87
N ALA A 156 -7.29 -4.13 5.69
CA ALA A 156 -6.84 -3.72 7.03
C ALA A 156 -5.82 -2.57 6.96
N VAL A 157 -4.86 -2.61 6.03
CA VAL A 157 -3.92 -1.50 5.80
C VAL A 157 -4.66 -0.22 5.43
N TRP A 158 -5.60 -0.30 4.49
CA TRP A 158 -6.41 0.85 4.10
C TRP A 158 -7.27 1.40 5.24
N GLN A 159 -7.72 0.54 6.16
CA GLN A 159 -8.43 0.97 7.37
C GLN A 159 -7.50 1.75 8.31
N VAL A 160 -6.26 1.30 8.50
CA VAL A 160 -5.24 2.05 9.26
C VAL A 160 -4.98 3.42 8.61
N ILE A 161 -4.82 3.44 7.28
CA ILE A 161 -4.64 4.69 6.53
C ILE A 161 -5.84 5.62 6.70
N TYR A 162 -7.06 5.08 6.69
CA TYR A 162 -8.28 5.84 6.95
C TYR A 162 -8.30 6.43 8.36
N VAL A 163 -7.93 5.68 9.39
CA VAL A 163 -7.88 6.19 10.78
C VAL A 163 -6.89 7.35 10.89
N LEU A 164 -5.75 7.24 10.19
CA LEU A 164 -4.69 8.25 10.17
C LEU A 164 -5.01 9.50 9.34
N ARG A 165 -5.66 9.35 8.18
CA ARG A 165 -5.90 10.45 7.23
C ARG A 165 -7.36 10.95 7.19
N ARG A 166 -8.29 10.24 7.83
CA ARG A 166 -9.72 10.55 8.00
C ARG A 166 -10.49 10.91 6.71
N ARG A 167 -10.09 10.35 5.56
CA ARG A 167 -10.78 10.58 4.27
C ARG A 167 -11.73 9.44 3.93
N MET A 168 -13.01 9.74 3.74
CA MET A 168 -14.07 8.74 3.51
C MET A 168 -13.80 7.82 2.31
N TRP A 169 -13.17 8.30 1.25
CA TRP A 169 -12.84 7.45 0.10
C TRP A 169 -11.90 6.29 0.46
N MET A 170 -11.01 6.49 1.45
CA MET A 170 -10.09 5.44 1.92
C MET A 170 -10.84 4.34 2.68
N LEU A 171 -11.91 4.70 3.38
CA LEU A 171 -12.80 3.75 4.04
C LEU A 171 -13.56 2.91 3.00
N ILE A 172 -14.05 3.53 1.92
CA ILE A 172 -14.71 2.80 0.82
C ILE A 172 -13.74 1.77 0.21
N VAL A 173 -12.48 2.17 -0.03
CA VAL A 173 -11.44 1.26 -0.53
C VAL A 173 -11.17 0.13 0.47
N ALA A 174 -11.01 0.44 1.76
CA ALA A 174 -10.79 -0.55 2.82
C ALA A 174 -11.93 -1.59 2.87
N LEU A 175 -13.18 -1.12 2.88
CA LEU A 175 -14.36 -1.98 2.89
C LEU A 175 -14.44 -2.81 1.61
N GLY A 176 -14.12 -2.22 0.45
CA GLY A 176 -14.07 -2.92 -0.83
C GLY A 176 -13.10 -4.11 -0.82
N TRP A 177 -11.89 -3.91 -0.29
CA TRP A 177 -10.90 -4.97 -0.11
C TRP A 177 -11.38 -6.07 0.84
N LEU A 178 -11.94 -5.70 2.00
CA LEU A 178 -12.44 -6.64 2.99
C LEU A 178 -13.61 -7.48 2.44
N VAL A 179 -14.61 -6.83 1.84
CA VAL A 179 -15.76 -7.49 1.25
C VAL A 179 -15.33 -8.41 0.11
N SER A 180 -14.40 -7.96 -0.75
CA SER A 180 -13.88 -8.80 -1.84
C SER A 180 -13.12 -10.01 -1.31
N GLY A 181 -12.27 -9.83 -0.28
CA GLY A 181 -11.54 -10.94 0.33
C GLY A 181 -12.45 -11.97 1.01
N VAL A 182 -13.49 -11.51 1.72
CA VAL A 182 -14.50 -12.41 2.31
C VAL A 182 -15.28 -13.13 1.22
N ALA A 183 -15.72 -12.43 0.17
CA ALA A 183 -16.42 -13.05 -0.95
C ALA A 183 -15.53 -14.09 -1.64
N MET A 184 -14.26 -13.80 -1.89
CA MET A 184 -13.29 -14.76 -2.44
C MET A 184 -13.13 -15.99 -1.56
N GLY A 185 -13.07 -15.83 -0.24
CA GLY A 185 -12.99 -16.96 0.70
C GLY A 185 -14.26 -17.83 0.70
N LEU A 186 -15.44 -17.24 0.61
CA LEU A 186 -16.72 -17.96 0.58
C LEU A 186 -17.00 -18.65 -0.76
N LEU A 187 -16.49 -18.08 -1.86
CA LEU A 187 -16.72 -18.55 -3.23
C LEU A 187 -15.52 -19.32 -3.80
N ILE A 188 -14.69 -19.91 -2.93
CA ILE A 188 -13.44 -20.58 -3.34
C ILE A 188 -13.66 -21.78 -4.27
N GLU A 189 -14.83 -22.43 -4.19
CA GLU A 189 -15.22 -23.55 -5.06
C GLU A 189 -15.64 -23.11 -6.47
N ARG A 190 -15.92 -21.81 -6.68
CA ARG A 190 -16.32 -21.25 -7.97
C ARG A 190 -15.18 -20.41 -8.56
N ALA A 191 -14.25 -21.07 -9.23
CA ALA A 191 -13.08 -20.45 -9.86
C ALA A 191 -13.43 -19.21 -10.72
N ASP A 192 -14.51 -19.27 -11.51
CA ASP A 192 -14.99 -18.15 -12.32
C ASP A 192 -15.32 -16.90 -11.49
N LEU A 193 -16.12 -17.05 -10.43
CA LEU A 193 -16.55 -15.93 -9.59
C LEU A 193 -15.39 -15.42 -8.74
N TYR A 194 -14.55 -16.34 -8.25
CA TYR A 194 -13.34 -16.01 -7.52
C TYR A 194 -12.41 -15.09 -8.33
N LEU A 195 -12.12 -15.46 -9.58
CA LEU A 195 -11.26 -14.68 -10.48
C LEU A 195 -11.92 -13.35 -10.90
N MET A 196 -13.23 -13.32 -11.12
CA MET A 196 -13.94 -12.07 -11.43
C MET A 196 -13.93 -11.09 -10.26
N ILE A 197 -14.14 -11.56 -9.02
CA ILE A 197 -14.07 -10.73 -7.82
C ILE A 197 -12.63 -10.22 -7.63
N ALA A 198 -11.63 -11.08 -7.84
CA ALA A 198 -10.23 -10.68 -7.77
C ALA A 198 -9.89 -9.59 -8.80
N SER A 199 -10.24 -9.80 -10.07
CA SER A 199 -10.07 -8.80 -11.13
C SER A 199 -10.77 -7.49 -10.80
N PHE A 200 -12.05 -7.55 -10.42
CA PHE A 200 -12.81 -6.36 -10.07
C PHE A 200 -12.19 -5.62 -8.89
N GLY A 201 -11.80 -6.33 -7.84
CA GLY A 201 -11.18 -5.72 -6.67
C GLY A 201 -9.82 -5.09 -6.97
N LEU A 202 -9.01 -5.71 -7.83
CA LEU A 202 -7.72 -5.16 -8.26
C LEU A 202 -7.90 -3.88 -9.10
N PHE A 203 -8.88 -3.83 -9.99
CA PHE A 203 -9.16 -2.61 -10.76
C PHE A 203 -9.81 -1.52 -9.89
N ALA A 204 -10.84 -1.87 -9.11
CA ALA A 204 -11.65 -0.92 -8.35
C ALA A 204 -10.94 -0.40 -7.09
N PHE A 205 -10.22 -1.26 -6.38
CA PHE A 205 -9.63 -0.94 -5.07
C PHE A 205 -8.10 -0.84 -5.08
N MET A 206 -7.43 -1.21 -6.18
CA MET A 206 -5.99 -1.00 -6.37
C MET A 206 -5.69 0.03 -7.46
N ALA A 207 -6.16 -0.21 -8.69
CA ALA A 207 -5.86 0.68 -9.83
C ALA A 207 -6.50 2.06 -9.66
N ALA A 208 -7.81 2.14 -9.43
CA ALA A 208 -8.53 3.40 -9.30
C ALA A 208 -8.01 4.32 -8.17
N PRO A 209 -7.82 3.85 -6.92
CA PRO A 209 -7.24 4.69 -5.88
C PRO A 209 -5.77 5.04 -6.14
N GLY A 210 -4.99 4.15 -6.77
CA GLY A 210 -3.61 4.44 -7.19
C GLY A 210 -3.53 5.62 -8.16
N PHE A 211 -4.38 5.63 -9.19
CA PHE A 211 -4.50 6.75 -10.13
C PHE A 211 -5.02 8.03 -9.46
N TYR A 212 -5.99 7.91 -8.55
CA TYR A 212 -6.51 9.05 -7.82
C TYR A 212 -5.45 9.70 -6.89
N MET A 213 -4.62 8.89 -6.24
CA MET A 213 -3.48 9.37 -5.45
C MET A 213 -2.43 10.06 -6.33
N MET A 214 -2.09 9.48 -7.48
CA MET A 214 -1.16 10.09 -8.43
C MET A 214 -1.66 11.45 -8.92
N ARG A 215 -2.95 11.55 -9.28
CA ARG A 215 -3.56 12.79 -9.76
C ARG A 215 -3.62 13.88 -8.68
N GLN A 216 -3.85 13.52 -7.43
CA GLN A 216 -3.78 14.47 -6.31
C GLN A 216 -2.37 14.98 -6.09
N ALA A 217 -1.39 14.08 -6.05
CA ALA A 217 -0.01 14.44 -5.80
C ALA A 217 0.59 15.30 -6.93
N MET A 218 0.19 15.07 -8.19
CA MET A 218 0.57 15.94 -9.32
C MET A 218 -0.08 17.34 -9.24
N ARG A 219 -1.32 17.43 -8.76
CA ARG A 219 -2.01 18.72 -8.59
C ARG A 219 -1.48 19.54 -7.42
N SER A 220 -0.95 18.90 -6.38
CA SER A 220 -0.29 19.59 -5.27
C SER A 220 1.11 20.12 -5.62
N ALA A 221 1.71 19.64 -6.72
CA ALA A 221 3.06 20.01 -7.16
C ALA A 221 3.08 21.08 -8.27
N ALA A 222 1.90 21.48 -8.78
CA ALA A 222 1.70 22.53 -9.77
C ALA A 222 1.13 23.78 -9.08
#